data_AF-A0A378AHF6-F1
#
_entry.id   AF-A0A378AHF6-F1
#
_cell.length_a   1.000
_cell.length_b   1.000
_cell.length_c   1.000
_cell.angle_alpha   90.00
_cell.angle_beta   90.00
_cell.angle_gamma   90.00
#
_symmetry.space_group_name_H-M   'P 1'
#
loop_
_entity.id
_entity.type
_entity.pdbx_description
1 polymer ?
#
loop_
_entity_poly.entity_id
_entity_poly.type
_entity_poly.pdbx_seq_one_letter_code
_entity_poly.pdbx_strand_id
1 'polypeptide(L)'
;MTVSTQVSRNEYTGNGATTQYDFTFRILDKSHLLVQTLDTSESIVTLTLGTDYTVTGVNRYNGGKVVLTSALPAGYKISIERSTPVRRKPAFRNQGASFLRSTKMLSIS
;
A
#
# COMPACT_ATOMS: atom_id res chain seq x y z
N MET A 1 14.80 11.99 -16.96
CA MET A 1 14.95 10.70 -16.25
C MET A 1 13.57 10.26 -15.80
N THR A 2 13.03 9.19 -16.36
CA THR A 2 11.72 8.64 -15.96
C THR A 2 11.95 7.63 -14.84
N VAL A 3 11.39 7.91 -13.66
CA VAL A 3 11.28 6.94 -12.59
C VAL A 3 10.24 5.90 -13.04
N SER A 4 10.69 4.72 -13.46
CA SER A 4 9.82 3.56 -13.58
C SER A 4 9.70 2.96 -12.18
N THR A 5 8.72 3.39 -11.40
CA THR A 5 8.33 2.63 -10.22
C THR A 5 7.73 1.33 -10.73
N GLN A 6 8.47 0.23 -10.60
CA GLN A 6 7.96 -1.10 -10.84
C GLN A 6 6.82 -1.34 -9.84
N VAL A 7 5.59 -1.07 -10.26
CA VAL A 7 4.40 -1.27 -9.43
C VAL A 7 4.32 -2.77 -9.18
N SER A 8 4.56 -3.16 -7.92
CA SER A 8 4.47 -4.56 -7.49
C SER A 8 2.98 -4.88 -7.31
N ARG A 9 2.32 -5.24 -8.41
CA ARG A 9 0.89 -5.53 -8.50
C ARG A 9 0.65 -6.85 -9.22
N ASN A 10 -0.29 -7.63 -8.72
CA ASN A 10 -0.83 -8.82 -9.36
C ASN A 10 -2.34 -8.67 -9.52
N GLU A 11 -2.87 -9.12 -10.65
CA GLU A 11 -4.31 -9.08 -10.92
C GLU A 11 -4.81 -10.44 -11.37
N TYR A 12 -6.01 -10.79 -10.93
CA TYR A 12 -6.67 -12.05 -11.28
C TYR A 12 -8.16 -11.84 -11.52
N THR A 13 -8.74 -12.73 -12.31
CA THR A 13 -10.20 -12.82 -12.50
C THR A 13 -10.74 -13.99 -11.68
N GLY A 14 -11.83 -13.75 -10.95
CA GLY A 14 -12.56 -14.74 -10.18
C GLY A 14 -13.33 -15.70 -11.08
N ASN A 15 -13.42 -16.95 -10.63
CA ASN A 15 -14.17 -18.03 -11.28
C ASN A 15 -15.30 -18.58 -10.38
N GLY A 16 -15.56 -17.95 -9.22
CA GLY A 16 -16.56 -18.40 -8.24
C GLY A 16 -16.11 -19.52 -7.31
N ALA A 17 -14.87 -20.03 -7.43
CA ALA A 17 -14.37 -21.15 -6.63
C ALA A 17 -13.00 -20.88 -5.98
N THR A 18 -12.14 -20.09 -6.64
CA THR A 18 -10.80 -19.78 -6.14
C THR A 18 -10.85 -18.81 -4.98
N THR A 19 -10.20 -19.19 -3.87
CA THR A 19 -10.03 -18.34 -2.68
C THR A 19 -8.58 -17.91 -2.47
N GLN A 20 -7.62 -18.54 -3.17
CA GLN A 20 -6.20 -18.31 -2.97
C GLN A 20 -5.58 -17.65 -4.21
N TYR A 21 -4.91 -16.53 -3.98
CA TYR A 21 -4.27 -15.74 -5.03
C TYR A 21 -2.81 -15.50 -4.66
N ASP A 22 -1.91 -15.90 -5.54
CA ASP A 22 -0.47 -15.67 -5.37
C ASP A 22 -0.12 -14.19 -5.59
N PHE A 23 0.94 -13.73 -4.94
CA PHE A 23 1.62 -12.48 -5.28
C PHE A 23 3.12 -12.75 -5.39
N THR A 24 3.79 -12.11 -6.34
CA THR A 24 5.17 -12.46 -6.74
C THR A 24 6.24 -11.54 -6.15
N PHE A 25 5.87 -10.67 -5.22
CA PHE A 25 6.76 -9.66 -4.63
C PHE A 25 6.90 -9.81 -3.12
N ARG A 26 8.05 -9.40 -2.58
CA ARG A 26 8.31 -9.47 -1.14
C ARG A 26 7.59 -8.36 -0.36
N ILE A 27 6.84 -8.76 0.66
CA ILE A 27 6.27 -7.87 1.69
C ILE A 27 6.97 -8.10 3.02
N LEU A 28 7.15 -7.05 3.82
CA LEU A 28 7.76 -7.15 5.16
C LEU A 28 6.74 -7.40 6.27
N ASP A 29 5.48 -7.03 6.03
CA ASP A 29 4.38 -7.17 6.96
C ASP A 29 3.09 -7.49 6.18
N LYS A 30 2.12 -8.16 6.81
CA LYS A 30 0.84 -8.48 6.17
C LYS A 30 0.04 -7.22 5.83
N SER A 31 0.17 -6.17 6.63
CA SER A 31 -0.46 -4.86 6.42
C SER A 31 0.14 -4.06 5.26
N HIS A 32 1.26 -4.51 4.70
CA HIS A 32 1.87 -3.87 3.52
C HIS A 32 1.24 -4.30 2.19
N LEU A 33 0.05 -4.91 2.24
CA LEU A 33 -0.75 -5.24 1.08
C LEU A 33 -2.02 -4.40 1.04
N LEU A 34 -2.33 -3.91 -0.15
CA LEU A 34 -3.63 -3.39 -0.51
C LEU A 34 -4.30 -4.41 -1.42
N VAL A 35 -5.42 -4.98 -0.95
CA VAL A 35 -6.21 -5.94 -1.72
C VAL A 35 -7.55 -5.30 -2.04
N GLN A 36 -7.87 -5.24 -3.33
CA GLN A 36 -9.10 -4.64 -3.82
C GLN A 36 -9.80 -5.59 -4.78
N THR A 37 -11.12 -5.56 -4.79
CA THR A 37 -11.94 -6.28 -5.75
C THR A 37 -12.72 -5.31 -6.61
N LEU A 38 -12.86 -5.63 -7.89
CA LEU A 38 -13.69 -4.93 -8.86
C LEU A 38 -14.84 -5.85 -9.25
N ASP A 39 -16.07 -5.37 -9.08
CA ASP A 39 -17.26 -6.11 -9.53
C ASP A 39 -17.54 -5.90 -11.03
N THR A 40 -18.59 -6.54 -11.53
CA THR A 40 -19.03 -6.42 -12.94
C THR A 40 -19.68 -5.07 -13.27
N SER A 41 -19.97 -4.24 -12.26
CA SER A 41 -20.53 -2.89 -12.36
C SER A 41 -19.45 -1.82 -12.20
N GLU A 42 -18.18 -2.21 -12.26
CA GLU A 42 -17.00 -1.35 -12.07
C GLU A 42 -16.88 -0.72 -10.66
N SER A 43 -17.55 -1.30 -9.66
CA SER A 43 -17.42 -0.89 -8.26
C SER A 43 -16.18 -1.50 -7.62
N ILE A 44 -15.36 -0.65 -6.99
CA ILE A 44 -14.12 -1.04 -6.31
C ILE A 44 -14.38 -1.14 -4.82
N VAL A 45 -14.08 -2.30 -4.23
CA VAL A 45 -14.14 -2.55 -2.80
C VAL A 45 -12.75 -2.89 -2.29
N THR A 46 -12.32 -2.23 -1.20
CA THR A 46 -11.06 -2.55 -0.52
C THR A 46 -11.34 -3.59 0.56
N LEU A 47 -10.62 -4.71 0.51
CA LEU A 47 -10.78 -5.80 1.48
C LEU A 47 -9.99 -5.51 2.76
N THR A 48 -10.49 -6.01 3.89
CA THR A 48 -9.90 -5.85 5.23
C THR A 48 -9.08 -7.07 5.62
N LEU A 49 -7.80 -6.86 5.94
CA LEU A 49 -6.91 -7.91 6.44
C LEU A 49 -7.43 -8.44 7.79
N GLY A 50 -7.57 -9.77 7.90
CA GLY A 50 -8.07 -10.45 9.10
C GLY A 50 -9.59 -10.71 9.11
N THR A 51 -10.35 -9.98 8.28
CA THR A 51 -11.81 -10.14 8.15
C THR A 51 -12.16 -10.76 6.80
N ASP A 52 -11.74 -10.12 5.70
CA ASP A 52 -12.11 -10.54 4.34
C ASP A 52 -11.03 -11.43 3.72
N TYR A 53 -9.78 -11.28 4.16
CA TYR A 53 -8.67 -12.09 3.70
C TYR A 53 -7.58 -12.25 4.75
N THR A 54 -6.75 -13.27 4.57
CA THR A 54 -5.51 -13.49 5.31
C THR A 54 -4.31 -13.56 4.36
N VAL A 55 -3.12 -13.32 4.89
CA VAL A 55 -1.88 -13.31 4.11
C VAL A 55 -0.92 -14.36 4.65
N THR A 56 -0.39 -15.16 3.74
CA THR A 56 0.67 -16.14 3.99
C THR A 56 1.90 -15.80 3.16
N GLY A 57 3.08 -16.25 3.59
CA GLY A 57 4.33 -15.99 2.84
C GLY A 57 4.88 -14.56 2.99
N VAL A 58 4.78 -13.97 4.19
CA VAL A 58 5.46 -12.70 4.51
C VAL A 58 6.97 -12.89 4.51
N ASN A 59 7.69 -11.84 4.12
CA ASN A 59 9.15 -11.77 4.11
C ASN A 59 9.84 -12.78 3.15
N ARG A 60 9.12 -13.30 2.15
CA ARG A 60 9.64 -14.21 1.13
C ARG A 60 9.94 -13.48 -0.18
N TYR A 61 11.06 -13.81 -0.82
CA TYR A 61 11.47 -13.20 -2.09
C TYR A 61 10.53 -13.53 -3.24
N ASN A 62 10.00 -14.75 -3.28
CA ASN A 62 9.05 -15.20 -4.30
C ASN A 62 7.60 -14.75 -4.00
N GLY A 63 7.41 -13.94 -2.95
CA GLY A 63 6.11 -13.54 -2.45
C GLY A 63 5.37 -14.65 -1.71
N GLY A 64 4.04 -14.58 -1.74
CA GLY A 64 3.16 -15.36 -0.89
C GLY A 64 1.75 -15.45 -1.46
N LYS A 65 0.77 -15.69 -0.59
CA LYS A 65 -0.64 -15.83 -1.00
C LYS A 65 -1.55 -14.94 -0.17
N VAL A 66 -2.52 -14.35 -0.85
CA VAL A 66 -3.76 -13.80 -0.28
C VAL A 66 -4.80 -14.92 -0.27
N VAL A 67 -5.37 -15.21 0.89
CA VAL A 67 -6.42 -16.21 1.07
C VAL A 67 -7.69 -15.51 1.50
N LEU A 68 -8.67 -15.44 0.61
CA LEU A 68 -9.99 -14.86 0.86
C LEU A 68 -10.81 -15.77 1.79
N THR A 69 -11.68 -15.18 2.60
CA THR A 69 -12.65 -15.94 3.42
C THR A 69 -13.79 -16.51 2.59
N SER A 70 -14.14 -15.86 1.48
CA SER A 70 -15.14 -16.31 0.50
C SER A 70 -14.52 -16.39 -0.89
N ALA A 71 -14.99 -17.33 -1.72
CA ALA A 71 -14.53 -17.44 -3.10
C ALA A 71 -14.89 -16.18 -3.90
N LEU A 72 -13.94 -15.70 -4.73
CA LEU A 72 -14.19 -14.53 -5.56
C LEU A 72 -15.22 -14.89 -6.64
N PRO A 73 -16.38 -14.19 -6.73
CA PRO A 73 -17.41 -14.51 -7.71
C PRO A 73 -16.89 -14.50 -9.15
N ALA A 74 -17.55 -15.27 -10.02
CA ALA A 74 -17.16 -15.32 -11.43
C ALA A 74 -17.31 -13.94 -12.09
N GLY A 75 -16.26 -13.51 -12.80
CA GLY A 75 -16.24 -12.22 -13.49
C GLY A 75 -15.75 -11.03 -12.66
N TYR A 76 -15.61 -11.18 -11.33
CA TYR A 76 -15.01 -10.16 -10.48
C TYR A 76 -13.49 -10.18 -10.69
N LYS A 77 -12.83 -9.03 -10.55
CA LYS A 77 -11.36 -8.96 -10.55
C LYS A 77 -10.85 -8.72 -9.15
N ILE A 78 -9.66 -9.22 -8.86
CA ILE A 78 -8.92 -8.91 -7.64
C ILE A 78 -7.58 -8.30 -8.01
N SER A 79 -7.25 -7.20 -7.36
CA SER A 79 -5.96 -6.51 -7.46
C SER A 79 -5.24 -6.63 -6.12
N ILE A 80 -4.00 -7.10 -6.16
CA ILE A 80 -3.12 -7.24 -5.01
C ILE A 80 -1.91 -6.36 -5.26
N GLU A 81 -1.79 -5.29 -4.49
CA GLU A 81 -0.73 -4.31 -4.63
C GLU A 81 0.08 -4.18 -3.34
N ARG A 82 1.38 -3.95 -3.49
CA ARG A 82 2.23 -3.57 -2.37
C ARG A 82 1.94 -2.13 -1.92
N SER A 83 1.25 -1.99 -0.79
CA SER A 83 1.04 -0.70 -0.13
C SER A 83 1.90 -0.62 1.13
N THR A 84 3.18 -0.32 0.95
CA THR A 84 3.98 0.13 2.10
C THR A 84 3.62 1.59 2.37
N PRO A 85 3.33 1.99 3.62
CA PRO A 85 3.18 3.40 3.92
C PRO A 85 4.41 4.12 3.39
N VAL A 86 4.21 5.12 2.52
CA VAL A 86 5.30 5.99 2.07
C VAL A 86 5.79 6.66 3.34
N ARG A 87 6.84 6.09 3.94
CA ARG A 87 7.56 6.70 5.04
C ARG A 87 8.27 7.89 4.40
N ARG A 88 7.55 9.00 4.23
CA ARG A 88 8.14 10.31 3.95
C ARG A 88 9.15 10.50 5.07
N LYS A 89 10.44 10.45 4.74
CA LYS A 89 11.43 11.09 5.60
C LYS A 89 10.90 12.52 5.78
N PRO A 90 10.69 13.04 7.00
CA PRO A 90 10.47 14.47 7.14
C PRO A 90 11.61 15.14 6.38
N ALA A 91 11.27 16.05 5.47
CA ALA A 91 12.23 16.72 4.64
C ALA A 91 13.25 17.41 5.57
N PHE A 92 14.42 16.79 5.71
CA PHE A 92 15.53 17.46 6.37
C PHE A 92 16.06 18.46 5.36
N ARG A 93 15.65 19.72 5.52
CA ARG A 93 16.44 20.95 5.37
C ARG A 93 15.52 22.17 5.27
N ASN A 94 15.37 22.88 6.39
CA ASN A 94 15.47 24.33 6.37
C ASN A 94 16.62 24.75 7.28
N GLN A 95 17.83 24.28 6.94
CA GLN A 95 19.05 25.04 7.26
C GLN A 95 19.38 25.84 6.01
N GLY A 96 18.96 27.10 6.04
CA GLY A 96 19.15 28.12 5.02
C GLY A 96 18.52 29.42 5.51
N ALA A 97 19.36 30.35 5.95
CA ALA A 97 19.06 31.71 6.37
C ALA A 97 18.20 32.47 5.31
N SER A 98 17.42 33.52 5.55
CA SER A 98 17.34 34.61 6.55
C SER A 98 15.86 35.10 6.60
N PHE A 99 15.40 36.03 7.45
CA PHE A 99 15.38 37.49 7.24
C PHE A 99 15.06 38.24 8.55
N LEU A 100 15.69 39.41 8.72
CA LEU A 100 15.71 40.32 9.88
C LEU A 100 14.34 40.92 10.28
N ARG A 101 14.16 41.22 11.58
CA ARG A 101 13.73 42.58 12.03
C ARG A 101 14.16 42.89 13.46
N SER A 102 14.83 44.03 13.59
CA SER A 102 15.28 44.71 14.81
C SER A 102 14.16 44.90 15.83
N THR A 103 14.45 44.70 17.13
CA THR A 103 14.17 45.68 18.20
C THR A 103 14.97 45.29 19.45
N LYS A 104 15.93 46.14 19.80
CA LYS A 104 16.72 46.07 21.05
C LYS A 104 15.82 46.54 22.22
N MET A 105 15.39 45.62 23.08
CA MET A 105 15.06 45.90 24.49
C MET A 105 16.31 45.50 25.29
N LEU A 106 16.80 46.18 26.33
CA LEU A 106 16.23 47.05 27.36
C LEU A 106 17.42 47.76 28.04
N SER A 107 17.26 48.98 28.57
CA SER A 107 17.66 49.23 29.96
C SER A 107 17.05 50.53 30.48
N ILE A 108 16.46 50.37 31.66
CA ILE A 108 15.93 51.36 32.58
C ILE A 108 17.10 52.08 33.26
N SER A 109 17.00 53.41 33.42
CA SER A 109 17.36 54.23 34.58
C SER A 109 16.94 55.66 34.31
#